data_AF-A0A833VKL2-F1
#
_entry.id   AF-A0A833VKL2-F1
#
_cell.length_a   1.000
_cell.length_b   1.000
_cell.length_c   1.000
_cell.angle_alpha   90.00
_cell.angle_beta   90.00
_cell.angle_gamma   90.00
#
_symmetry.space_group_name_H-M   'P 1'
#
loop_
_entity.id
_entity.type
_entity.pdbx_description
1 polymer ?
#
loop_
_entity_poly.entity_id
_entity_poly.type
_entity_poly.pdbx_seq_one_letter_code
_entity_poly.pdbx_strand_id
1 'polypeptide(L)'
;MVVQMVTILIDQTWKRNDTEIRRNSTIAQGRESVSRVPGRDRVEEGIQHNECITNDIREQFMNCRLIKNKNRRIWQIVDTISLNLLEIVRDYTMAADFVTYRRRRYYRGLYQQKHLVLVRAMRCLYVVGLMAMFWMTEVLPLPITGLIPVVLYPLMGIMNTVDTCTCYMNDTTMMFIGSMVIAIVIENSGLHMRIALLIIKMIGCSHRRLTLGLFCVTMFLSMWISNTAATTMMLPIVETVLLELEAQGLGNMFDQEENSCGEEGTEPTKKPTHTTMVYYLVTAYASSLGGIGTLVGTGTNLTLKGFFEKRFPNSSGISLASWMLYSVPPMLLMGFLTWLWLQVMYMGMFRPDSKDARAINIGLQGEKVAATVVEKKYKELGPITWHESVVGILFFTVVLLWFFRNPGFTEGWPSYLTNL
;
A
#
# COMPACT_ATOMS: atom_id res chain seq x y z
N MET A 1 -18.41 -11.51 2.87
CA MET A 1 -17.39 -12.43 2.34
C MET A 1 -16.26 -12.72 3.33
N VAL A 2 -15.50 -11.72 3.81
CA VAL A 2 -14.41 -11.93 4.81
C VAL A 2 -14.94 -12.51 6.13
N VAL A 3 -16.07 -12.01 6.65
CA VAL A 3 -16.71 -12.56 7.86
C VAL A 3 -17.11 -14.02 7.67
N GLN A 4 -17.77 -14.38 6.55
CA GLN A 4 -18.10 -15.77 6.24
C GLN A 4 -16.86 -16.66 6.10
N MET A 5 -15.79 -16.17 5.48
CA MET A 5 -14.55 -16.93 5.33
C MET A 5 -13.88 -17.20 6.69
N VAL A 6 -13.89 -16.20 7.59
CA VAL A 6 -13.40 -16.32 8.97
C VAL A 6 -14.30 -17.27 9.78
N THR A 7 -15.63 -17.17 9.68
CA THR A 7 -16.56 -18.10 10.35
C THR A 7 -16.38 -19.54 9.88
N ILE A 8 -16.14 -19.77 8.58
CA ILE A 8 -15.88 -21.10 8.01
C ILE A 8 -14.54 -21.67 8.51
N LEU A 9 -13.48 -20.86 8.54
CA LEU A 9 -12.17 -21.28 9.07
C LEU A 9 -12.23 -21.64 10.57
N ILE A 10 -13.05 -20.92 11.35
CA ILE A 10 -13.29 -21.17 12.77
C ILE A 10 -14.11 -22.46 12.96
N ASP A 11 -15.16 -22.68 12.18
CA ASP A 11 -15.98 -23.90 12.25
C ASP A 11 -15.17 -25.16 11.88
N GLN A 12 -14.28 -25.06 10.88
CA GLN A 12 -13.42 -26.17 10.47
C GLN A 12 -12.33 -26.51 11.50
N THR A 13 -11.73 -25.50 12.15
CA THR A 13 -10.76 -25.72 13.23
C THR A 13 -11.42 -26.28 14.49
N TRP A 14 -12.66 -25.90 14.78
CA TRP A 14 -13.43 -26.44 15.90
C TRP A 14 -13.82 -27.92 15.68
N LYS A 15 -14.34 -28.28 14.51
CA LYS A 15 -14.72 -29.68 14.18
C LYS A 15 -13.54 -30.65 14.21
N ARG A 16 -12.35 -30.18 13.80
CA ARG A 16 -11.12 -30.99 13.82
C ARG A 16 -10.62 -31.27 15.24
N ASN A 17 -10.78 -30.31 16.16
CA ASN A 17 -10.41 -30.49 17.56
C ASN A 17 -11.46 -31.31 18.34
N ASP A 18 -12.76 -31.17 18.05
CA ASP A 18 -13.81 -31.95 18.73
C ASP A 18 -13.74 -33.46 18.41
N THR A 19 -13.34 -33.83 17.19
CA THR A 19 -13.11 -35.23 16.79
C THR A 19 -11.91 -35.86 17.50
N GLU A 20 -10.83 -35.09 17.71
CA GLU A 20 -9.63 -35.53 18.44
C GLU A 20 -9.89 -35.69 19.95
N ILE A 21 -10.76 -34.83 20.51
CA ILE A 21 -11.19 -34.86 21.90
C ILE A 21 -12.13 -36.04 22.19
N ARG A 22 -13.06 -36.36 21.28
CA ARG A 22 -13.96 -37.54 21.45
C ARG A 22 -13.18 -38.84 21.47
N ARG A 23 -12.19 -39.00 20.59
CA ARG A 23 -11.33 -40.19 20.50
C ARG A 23 -10.55 -40.47 21.80
N ASN A 24 -10.13 -39.41 22.50
CA ASN A 24 -9.41 -39.53 23.78
C ASN A 24 -10.33 -39.69 25.00
N SER A 25 -11.61 -39.35 24.90
CA SER A 25 -12.57 -39.40 26.01
C SER A 25 -13.18 -40.80 26.24
N THR A 26 -13.26 -41.65 25.22
CA THR A 26 -13.79 -43.02 25.33
C THR A 26 -12.88 -43.94 26.16
N ILE A 27 -11.60 -43.57 26.31
CA ILE A 27 -10.60 -44.34 27.07
C ILE A 27 -10.77 -44.15 28.60
N ALA A 28 -11.48 -43.11 29.06
CA ALA A 28 -11.43 -42.67 30.46
C ALA A 28 -12.75 -42.83 31.27
N GLN A 29 -13.81 -43.43 30.72
CA GLN A 29 -15.14 -43.52 31.35
C GLN A 29 -15.31 -44.57 32.47
N GLY A 30 -14.23 -44.96 33.17
CA GLY A 30 -14.31 -45.84 34.33
C GLY A 30 -14.18 -45.07 35.65
N ARG A 31 -15.29 -44.88 36.36
CA ARG A 31 -15.45 -44.35 37.75
C ARG A 31 -15.78 -42.86 37.88
N GLU A 32 -17.04 -42.55 38.21
CA GLU A 32 -17.46 -41.30 38.85
C GLU A 32 -18.44 -41.57 40.00
N SER A 33 -18.31 -40.79 41.08
CA SER A 33 -19.40 -40.46 42.03
C SER A 33 -19.24 -39.01 42.54
N VAL A 34 -20.39 -38.39 42.80
CA VAL A 34 -20.65 -36.93 42.75
C VAL A 34 -20.70 -36.28 44.15
N SER A 35 -20.23 -35.03 44.27
CA SER A 35 -20.64 -34.10 45.35
C SER A 35 -20.41 -32.61 44.98
N ARG A 36 -21.41 -31.75 45.26
CA ARG A 36 -21.54 -30.30 44.94
C ARG A 36 -21.16 -29.41 46.13
N VAL A 37 -20.37 -28.32 45.96
CA VAL A 37 -20.49 -26.97 46.62
C VAL A 37 -19.62 -25.89 45.85
N PRO A 38 -19.59 -24.57 46.18
CA PRO A 38 -20.02 -23.45 45.31
C PRO A 38 -18.87 -22.55 44.79
N GLY A 39 -19.09 -21.77 43.72
CA GLY A 39 -18.07 -20.86 43.16
C GLY A 39 -18.58 -19.93 42.08
N ARG A 40 -19.77 -19.35 42.28
CA ARG A 40 -20.48 -18.50 41.31
C ARG A 40 -19.95 -17.06 41.30
N ASP A 41 -19.63 -16.53 42.48
CA ASP A 41 -19.33 -15.10 42.68
C ASP A 41 -18.00 -14.64 42.04
N ARG A 42 -16.99 -15.52 41.98
CA ARG A 42 -15.67 -15.20 41.36
C ARG A 42 -15.68 -15.18 39.83
N VAL A 43 -16.71 -15.74 39.19
CA VAL A 43 -16.87 -15.70 37.73
C VAL A 43 -17.59 -14.41 37.32
N GLU A 44 -18.53 -13.93 38.14
CA GLU A 44 -19.24 -12.67 37.91
C GLU A 44 -18.31 -11.45 37.97
N GLU A 45 -17.33 -11.42 38.88
CA GLU A 45 -16.33 -10.34 38.96
C GLU A 45 -15.44 -10.24 37.70
N GLY A 46 -15.03 -11.37 37.13
CA GLY A 46 -14.22 -11.40 35.90
C GLY A 46 -15.00 -11.02 34.65
N ILE A 47 -16.31 -11.27 34.64
CA ILE A 47 -17.25 -10.85 33.59
C ILE A 47 -17.47 -9.34 33.67
N GLN A 48 -17.74 -8.80 34.87
CA GLN A 48 -17.90 -7.34 35.09
C GLN A 48 -16.66 -6.54 34.69
N HIS A 49 -15.45 -7.03 34.97
CA HIS A 49 -14.22 -6.33 34.61
C HIS A 49 -14.01 -6.25 33.08
N ASN A 50 -14.34 -7.30 32.33
CA ASN A 50 -14.28 -7.29 30.87
C ASN A 50 -15.40 -6.42 30.24
N GLU A 51 -16.59 -6.38 30.85
CA GLU A 51 -17.67 -5.48 30.42
C GLU A 51 -17.30 -4.00 30.59
N CYS A 52 -16.61 -3.65 31.69
CA CYS A 52 -16.20 -2.29 31.96
C CYS A 52 -15.17 -1.77 30.93
N ILE A 53 -14.15 -2.57 30.61
CA ILE A 53 -13.12 -2.21 29.62
C ILE A 53 -13.73 -2.01 28.23
N THR A 54 -14.68 -2.88 27.86
CA THR A 54 -15.33 -2.83 26.54
C THR A 54 -16.22 -1.60 26.39
N ASN A 55 -16.90 -1.20 27.46
CA ASN A 55 -17.73 0.01 27.50
C ASN A 55 -16.90 1.30 27.53
N ASP A 56 -15.74 1.30 28.19
CA ASP A 56 -14.81 2.44 28.20
C ASP A 56 -14.24 2.72 26.80
N ILE A 57 -13.86 1.69 26.04
CA ILE A 57 -13.43 1.82 24.64
C ILE A 57 -14.54 2.46 23.81
N ARG A 58 -15.78 1.99 23.98
CA ARG A 58 -16.95 2.50 23.26
C ARG A 58 -17.16 3.99 23.54
N GLU A 59 -16.98 4.45 24.78
CA GLU A 59 -17.16 5.85 25.16
C GLU A 59 -16.02 6.75 24.64
N GLN A 60 -14.79 6.25 24.66
CA GLN A 60 -13.61 6.92 24.09
C GLN A 60 -13.74 7.12 22.56
N PHE A 61 -14.21 6.11 21.82
CA PHE A 61 -14.45 6.23 20.38
C PHE A 61 -15.63 7.16 20.04
N MET A 62 -16.71 7.16 20.86
CA MET A 62 -17.90 8.00 20.64
C MET A 62 -17.66 9.50 20.85
N ASN A 63 -16.70 9.88 21.70
CA ASN A 63 -16.40 11.27 22.05
C ASN A 63 -15.45 12.00 21.09
N CYS A 64 -14.88 11.31 20.10
CA CYS A 64 -14.03 11.94 19.08
C CYS A 64 -14.85 12.80 18.08
N ARG A 65 -15.12 14.06 18.44
CA ARG A 65 -15.93 15.03 17.64
C ARG A 65 -15.31 15.40 16.28
N LEU A 66 -14.01 15.24 16.08
CA LEU A 66 -13.29 15.70 14.88
C LEU A 66 -13.61 14.89 13.59
N ILE A 67 -14.33 13.75 13.70
CA ILE A 67 -14.41 12.73 12.63
C ILE A 67 -15.85 12.57 12.06
N LYS A 68 -16.86 13.21 12.67
CA LYS A 68 -18.30 12.94 12.40
C LYS A 68 -18.86 13.41 11.06
N ASN A 69 -18.20 14.30 10.32
CA ASN A 69 -18.89 15.07 9.27
C ASN A 69 -18.85 14.53 7.84
N LYS A 70 -17.96 13.59 7.47
CA LYS A 70 -17.78 13.26 6.04
C LYS A 70 -18.53 12.03 5.51
N ASN A 71 -19.00 11.09 6.34
CA ASN A 71 -19.72 9.89 5.85
C ASN A 71 -20.56 9.16 6.92
N ARG A 72 -21.66 9.78 7.38
CA ARG A 72 -22.51 9.26 8.47
C ARG A 72 -23.08 7.85 8.22
N ARG A 73 -23.40 7.51 6.96
CA ARG A 73 -23.93 6.17 6.60
C ARG A 73 -22.89 5.07 6.70
N ILE A 74 -21.64 5.36 6.32
CA ILE A 74 -20.55 4.38 6.41
C ILE A 74 -20.24 4.08 7.88
N TRP A 75 -20.25 5.11 8.74
CA TRP A 75 -20.12 4.94 10.20
C TRP A 75 -21.21 4.07 10.81
N GLN A 76 -22.47 4.22 10.40
CA GLN A 76 -23.54 3.35 10.90
C GLN A 76 -23.35 1.87 10.50
N ILE A 77 -22.86 1.63 9.29
CA ILE A 77 -22.55 0.27 8.81
C ILE A 77 -21.37 -0.29 9.59
N VAL A 78 -20.31 0.49 9.76
CA VAL A 78 -19.13 0.12 10.53
C VAL A 78 -19.50 -0.19 11.98
N ASP A 79 -20.26 0.67 12.66
CA ASP A 79 -20.74 0.45 14.02
C ASP A 79 -21.53 -0.85 14.13
N THR A 80 -22.45 -1.10 13.19
CA THR A 80 -23.28 -2.32 13.18
C THR A 80 -22.41 -3.57 13.03
N ILE A 81 -21.43 -3.56 12.13
CA ILE A 81 -20.56 -4.72 11.91
C ILE A 81 -19.58 -4.91 13.08
N SER A 82 -19.02 -3.82 13.60
CA SER A 82 -18.13 -3.85 14.77
C SER A 82 -18.84 -4.37 16.02
N LEU A 83 -20.10 -3.98 16.23
CA LEU A 83 -20.95 -4.51 17.31
C LEU A 83 -21.25 -5.99 17.13
N ASN A 84 -21.65 -6.42 15.93
CA ASN A 84 -21.90 -7.84 15.65
C ASN A 84 -20.64 -8.70 15.84
N LEU A 85 -19.47 -8.23 15.41
CA LEU A 85 -18.19 -8.89 15.65
C LEU A 85 -17.88 -9.00 17.15
N LEU A 86 -18.18 -7.96 17.91
CA LEU A 86 -17.92 -7.90 19.34
C LEU A 86 -18.87 -8.81 20.13
N GLU A 87 -20.14 -8.90 19.72
CA GLU A 87 -21.11 -9.86 20.25
C GLU A 87 -20.71 -11.30 19.95
N ILE A 88 -20.24 -11.59 18.73
CA ILE A 88 -19.70 -12.91 18.38
C ILE A 88 -18.52 -13.25 19.31
N VAL A 89 -17.55 -12.35 19.46
CA VAL A 89 -16.42 -12.61 20.36
C VAL A 89 -16.88 -12.79 21.81
N ARG A 90 -17.84 -11.99 22.29
CA ARG A 90 -18.46 -12.12 23.61
C ARG A 90 -19.10 -13.51 23.79
N ASP A 91 -19.95 -13.93 22.86
CA ASP A 91 -20.68 -15.19 22.94
C ASP A 91 -19.73 -16.39 22.88
N TYR A 92 -18.66 -16.32 22.07
CA TYR A 92 -17.62 -17.35 22.04
C TYR A 92 -16.77 -17.38 23.32
N THR A 93 -16.45 -16.22 23.92
CA THR A 93 -15.78 -16.18 25.23
C THR A 93 -16.67 -16.77 26.33
N MET A 94 -17.97 -16.43 26.35
CA MET A 94 -18.92 -16.99 27.31
C MET A 94 -19.17 -18.49 27.10
N ALA A 95 -19.24 -18.96 25.84
CA ALA A 95 -19.37 -20.38 25.54
C ALA A 95 -18.14 -21.18 25.98
N ALA A 96 -16.94 -20.61 25.84
CA ALA A 96 -15.70 -21.20 26.34
C ALA A 96 -15.69 -21.29 27.88
N ASP A 97 -16.19 -20.27 28.57
CA ASP A 97 -16.37 -20.24 30.03
C ASP A 97 -17.45 -21.24 30.52
N PHE A 98 -18.51 -21.45 29.75
CA PHE A 98 -19.60 -22.38 30.12
C PHE A 98 -19.18 -23.86 29.97
N VAL A 99 -18.43 -24.20 28.92
CA VAL A 99 -17.89 -25.57 28.72
C VAL A 99 -16.85 -25.92 29.79
N THR A 100 -16.09 -24.94 30.28
CA THR A 100 -15.08 -25.13 31.34
C THR A 100 -15.69 -25.31 32.73
N TYR A 101 -16.86 -24.72 33.02
CA TYR A 101 -17.56 -24.92 34.30
C TYR A 101 -17.93 -26.40 34.55
N ARG A 102 -18.25 -27.16 33.48
CA ARG A 102 -18.80 -28.53 33.60
C ARG A 102 -17.75 -29.64 33.77
N ARG A 103 -16.44 -29.39 33.57
CA ARG A 103 -15.38 -30.44 33.46
C ARG A 103 -14.18 -30.29 34.41
N ARG A 104 -14.40 -29.77 35.62
CA ARG A 104 -13.36 -29.12 36.46
C ARG A 104 -12.43 -29.99 37.32
N ARG A 105 -12.35 -31.33 37.18
CA ARG A 105 -11.66 -32.16 38.20
C ARG A 105 -10.33 -32.84 37.87
N TYR A 106 -9.81 -32.90 36.63
CA TYR A 106 -8.56 -33.66 36.40
C TYR A 106 -7.45 -33.01 35.54
N TYR A 107 -7.75 -32.03 34.69
CA TYR A 107 -6.74 -31.42 33.79
C TYR A 107 -6.63 -29.89 33.93
N ARG A 108 -6.63 -29.39 35.18
CA ARG A 108 -6.76 -27.97 35.49
C ARG A 108 -5.65 -27.09 34.89
N GLY A 109 -4.39 -27.55 34.84
CA GLY A 109 -3.27 -26.78 34.28
C GLY A 109 -3.27 -26.69 32.74
N LEU A 110 -3.40 -27.84 32.06
CA LEU A 110 -3.39 -27.93 30.59
C LEU A 110 -4.61 -27.27 29.93
N TYR A 111 -5.80 -27.33 30.56
CA TYR A 111 -7.00 -26.67 30.03
C TYR A 111 -6.98 -25.16 30.25
N GLN A 112 -6.45 -24.68 31.37
CA GLN A 112 -6.39 -23.25 31.66
C GLN A 112 -5.42 -22.51 30.73
N GLN A 113 -4.32 -23.16 30.35
CA GLN A 113 -3.41 -22.64 29.34
C GLN A 113 -4.04 -22.63 27.93
N LYS A 114 -4.74 -23.70 27.53
CA LYS A 114 -5.46 -23.75 26.24
C LYS A 114 -6.61 -22.72 26.16
N HIS A 115 -7.31 -22.49 27.26
CA HIS A 115 -8.40 -21.51 27.35
C HIS A 115 -7.89 -20.06 27.19
N LEU A 116 -6.81 -19.72 27.90
CA LEU A 116 -6.19 -18.39 27.80
C LEU A 116 -5.71 -18.09 26.37
N VAL A 117 -5.17 -19.10 25.68
CA VAL A 117 -4.75 -18.98 24.28
C VAL A 117 -5.94 -18.75 23.36
N LEU A 118 -7.06 -19.46 23.54
CA LEU A 118 -8.26 -19.28 22.72
C LEU A 118 -8.88 -17.88 22.89
N VAL A 119 -9.00 -17.40 24.12
CA VAL A 119 -9.53 -16.06 24.41
C VAL A 119 -8.64 -14.97 23.80
N ARG A 120 -7.31 -15.08 23.96
CA ARG A 120 -6.36 -14.15 23.31
C ARG A 120 -6.45 -14.20 21.79
N ALA A 121 -6.62 -15.39 21.20
CA ALA A 121 -6.78 -15.56 19.76
C ALA A 121 -8.06 -14.87 19.24
N MET A 122 -9.19 -14.99 19.94
CA MET A 122 -10.44 -14.33 19.55
C MET A 122 -10.37 -12.81 19.69
N ARG A 123 -9.72 -12.30 20.74
CA ARG A 123 -9.46 -10.86 20.91
C ARG A 123 -8.56 -10.31 19.80
N CYS A 124 -7.51 -11.05 19.43
CA CYS A 124 -6.65 -10.70 18.29
C CYS A 124 -7.44 -10.70 16.98
N LEU A 125 -8.25 -11.72 16.74
CA LEU A 125 -9.11 -11.81 15.56
C LEU A 125 -10.08 -10.62 15.46
N TYR A 126 -10.66 -10.19 16.57
CA TYR A 126 -11.51 -9.00 16.62
C TYR A 126 -10.77 -7.75 16.13
N VAL A 127 -9.57 -7.49 16.67
CA VAL A 127 -8.77 -6.32 16.27
C VAL A 127 -8.38 -6.40 14.80
N VAL A 128 -7.97 -7.57 14.31
CA VAL A 128 -7.64 -7.78 12.88
C VAL A 128 -8.87 -7.56 11.99
N GLY A 129 -10.04 -8.07 12.39
CA GLY A 129 -11.30 -7.88 11.65
C GLY A 129 -11.73 -6.41 11.61
N LEU A 130 -11.55 -5.69 12.71
CA LEU A 130 -11.81 -4.25 12.80
C LEU A 130 -10.86 -3.45 11.90
N MET A 131 -9.55 -3.75 11.93
CA MET A 131 -8.58 -3.12 11.05
C MET A 131 -8.88 -3.39 9.57
N ALA A 132 -9.21 -4.63 9.21
CA ALA A 132 -9.56 -4.99 7.84
C ALA A 132 -10.79 -4.20 7.36
N MET A 133 -11.80 -4.03 8.20
CA MET A 133 -12.97 -3.22 7.87
C MET A 133 -12.59 -1.76 7.66
N PHE A 134 -11.80 -1.17 8.55
CA PHE A 134 -11.40 0.24 8.45
C PHE A 134 -10.49 0.50 7.25
N TRP A 135 -9.60 -0.43 6.89
CA TRP A 135 -8.80 -0.33 5.67
C TRP A 135 -9.64 -0.44 4.40
N MET A 136 -10.65 -1.33 4.37
CA MET A 136 -11.52 -1.48 3.19
C MET A 136 -12.51 -0.32 3.02
N THR A 137 -12.94 0.30 4.13
CA THR A 137 -13.93 1.38 4.11
C THR A 137 -13.29 2.78 4.11
N GLU A 138 -11.98 2.87 4.38
CA GLU A 138 -11.20 4.11 4.51
C GLU A 138 -11.88 5.18 5.39
N VAL A 139 -12.62 4.73 6.41
CA VAL A 139 -13.35 5.63 7.32
C VAL A 139 -12.39 6.47 8.17
N LEU A 140 -11.24 5.91 8.50
CA LEU A 140 -10.12 6.59 9.12
C LEU A 140 -8.91 6.57 8.17
N PRO A 141 -8.06 7.61 8.18
CA PRO A 141 -6.79 7.59 7.47
C PRO A 141 -5.99 6.32 7.76
N LEU A 142 -5.42 5.71 6.72
CA LEU A 142 -4.66 4.45 6.83
C LEU A 142 -3.61 4.44 7.95
N PRO A 143 -2.85 5.53 8.22
CA PRO A 143 -1.89 5.56 9.33
C PRO A 143 -2.56 5.44 10.71
N ILE A 144 -3.72 6.06 10.91
CA ILE A 144 -4.46 6.01 12.16
C ILE A 144 -4.98 4.59 12.40
N THR A 145 -5.57 3.98 11.36
CA THR A 145 -6.00 2.58 11.42
C THR A 145 -4.83 1.64 11.72
N GLY A 146 -3.66 1.91 11.14
CA GLY A 146 -2.43 1.16 11.40
C GLY A 146 -1.91 1.25 12.84
N LEU A 147 -2.25 2.29 13.60
CA LEU A 147 -1.85 2.49 15.00
C LEU A 147 -2.83 1.90 16.02
N ILE A 148 -4.01 1.44 15.59
CA ILE A 148 -5.03 0.83 16.47
C ILE A 148 -4.46 -0.30 17.36
N PRO A 149 -3.61 -1.23 16.86
CA PRO A 149 -3.01 -2.26 17.69
C PRO A 149 -2.21 -1.74 18.89
N VAL A 150 -1.55 -0.58 18.77
CA VAL A 150 -0.74 0.02 19.85
C VAL A 150 -1.58 0.26 21.11
N VAL A 151 -2.86 0.59 20.93
CA VAL A 151 -3.80 0.85 22.03
C VAL A 151 -4.60 -0.40 22.38
N LEU A 152 -5.15 -1.10 21.39
CA LEU A 152 -6.05 -2.23 21.64
C LEU A 152 -5.33 -3.50 22.11
N TYR A 153 -4.09 -3.76 21.70
CA TYR A 153 -3.39 -4.98 22.14
C TYR A 153 -3.06 -4.97 23.64
N PRO A 154 -2.52 -3.88 24.23
CA PRO A 154 -2.33 -3.81 25.67
C PRO A 154 -3.64 -3.83 26.44
N LEU A 155 -4.66 -3.08 25.97
CA LEU A 155 -5.94 -2.95 26.65
C LEU A 155 -6.72 -4.28 26.68
N MET A 156 -6.68 -5.06 25.60
CA MET A 156 -7.31 -6.38 25.54
C MET A 156 -6.44 -7.50 26.14
N GLY A 157 -5.25 -7.19 26.67
CA GLY A 157 -4.33 -8.16 27.26
C GLY A 157 -3.78 -9.19 26.26
N ILE A 158 -3.63 -8.78 24.99
CA ILE A 158 -3.07 -9.61 23.91
C ILE A 158 -1.55 -9.57 23.97
N MET A 159 -0.97 -8.37 24.06
CA MET A 159 0.47 -8.12 24.03
C MET A 159 0.81 -6.86 24.84
N ASN A 160 2.00 -6.81 25.45
CA ASN A 160 2.42 -5.65 26.24
C ASN A 160 2.69 -4.44 25.35
N THR A 161 2.62 -3.22 25.91
CA THR A 161 2.87 -1.98 25.19
C THR A 161 4.26 -1.94 24.55
N VAL A 162 5.30 -2.35 25.28
CA VAL A 162 6.68 -2.36 24.78
C VAL A 162 6.81 -3.27 23.57
N ASP A 163 6.35 -4.53 23.69
CA ASP A 163 6.38 -5.52 22.61
C ASP A 163 5.55 -5.11 21.38
N THR A 164 4.46 -4.36 21.62
CA THR A 164 3.61 -3.82 20.55
C THR A 164 4.31 -2.69 19.82
N CYS A 165 4.93 -1.75 20.52
CA CYS A 165 5.65 -0.63 19.91
C CYS A 165 6.92 -1.09 19.17
N THR A 166 7.64 -2.10 19.67
CA THR A 166 8.83 -2.63 18.97
C THR A 166 8.47 -3.23 17.60
N CYS A 167 7.26 -3.78 17.44
CA CYS A 167 6.79 -4.28 16.14
C CYS A 167 6.66 -3.18 15.06
N TYR A 168 6.58 -1.90 15.42
CA TYR A 168 6.52 -0.79 14.45
C TYR A 168 7.91 -0.31 14.02
N MET A 169 8.94 -0.56 14.83
CA MET A 169 10.31 -0.08 14.63
C MET A 169 11.23 -1.18 14.08
N ASN A 170 10.82 -1.80 12.98
CA ASN A 170 11.64 -2.80 12.30
C ASN A 170 12.58 -2.16 11.28
N ASP A 171 13.67 -2.85 10.95
CA ASP A 171 14.67 -2.44 9.94
C ASP A 171 14.04 -2.04 8.60
N THR A 172 12.98 -2.74 8.19
CA THR A 172 12.24 -2.43 6.97
C THR A 172 11.53 -1.08 7.03
N THR A 173 10.92 -0.74 8.18
CA THR A 173 10.27 0.56 8.40
C THR A 173 11.32 1.67 8.40
N MET A 174 12.47 1.44 9.04
CA MET A 174 13.59 2.39 9.04
C MET A 174 14.15 2.63 7.64
N MET A 175 14.28 1.57 6.83
CA MET A 175 14.66 1.68 5.43
C MET A 175 13.66 2.53 4.64
N PHE A 176 12.36 2.36 4.88
CA PHE A 176 11.30 3.13 4.23
C PHE A 176 11.40 4.63 4.56
N ILE A 177 11.56 4.96 5.84
CA ILE A 177 11.74 6.35 6.30
C ILE A 177 12.98 6.96 5.64
N GLY A 178 14.11 6.25 5.66
CA GLY A 178 15.35 6.70 5.02
C GLY A 178 15.18 6.97 3.53
N SER A 179 14.49 6.08 2.80
CA SER A 179 14.21 6.30 1.38
C SER A 179 13.29 7.48 1.10
N MET A 180 12.30 7.74 1.96
CA MET A 180 11.42 8.90 1.80
C MET A 180 12.19 10.21 1.95
N VAL A 181 13.11 10.28 2.92
CA VAL A 181 13.97 11.46 3.11
C VAL A 181 14.82 11.72 1.86
N ILE A 182 15.43 10.67 1.29
CA ILE A 182 16.23 10.79 0.06
C ILE A 182 15.36 11.27 -1.11
N ALA A 183 14.16 10.71 -1.27
CA ALA A 183 13.24 11.10 -2.34
C ALA A 183 12.86 12.59 -2.25
N ILE A 184 12.54 13.10 -1.05
CA ILE A 184 12.21 14.52 -0.82
C ILE A 184 13.41 15.43 -1.14
N VAL A 185 14.63 15.00 -0.81
CA VAL A 185 15.84 15.79 -1.12
C VAL A 185 16.06 15.88 -2.63
N ILE A 186 15.83 14.80 -3.38
CA ILE A 186 15.92 14.80 -4.85
C ILE A 186 14.83 15.67 -5.48
N GLU A 187 13.62 15.63 -4.92
CA GLU A 187 12.50 16.48 -5.33
C GLU A 187 12.86 17.96 -5.14
N ASN A 188 13.25 18.35 -3.93
CA ASN A 188 13.58 19.75 -3.60
C ASN A 188 14.80 20.28 -4.37
N SER A 189 15.73 19.41 -4.78
CA SER A 189 16.87 19.81 -5.59
C SER A 189 16.52 20.17 -7.04
N GLY A 190 15.36 19.71 -7.55
CA GLY A 190 15.02 19.85 -8.98
C GLY A 190 15.83 18.95 -9.92
N LEU A 191 16.75 18.12 -9.40
CA LEU A 191 17.60 17.23 -10.20
C LEU A 191 16.78 16.29 -11.10
N HIS A 192 15.67 15.77 -10.58
CA HIS A 192 14.75 14.90 -11.30
C HIS A 192 14.17 15.57 -12.56
N MET A 193 13.88 16.88 -12.50
CA MET A 193 13.35 17.67 -13.63
C MET A 193 14.39 17.78 -14.75
N ARG A 194 15.66 18.00 -14.40
CA ARG A 194 16.76 18.05 -15.37
C ARG A 194 16.95 16.70 -16.06
N ILE A 195 16.94 15.61 -15.29
CA ILE A 195 17.04 14.24 -15.82
C ILE A 195 15.85 13.93 -16.73
N ALA A 196 14.63 14.33 -16.34
CA ALA A 196 13.43 14.12 -17.11
C ALA A 196 13.48 14.79 -18.49
N LEU A 197 13.78 16.09 -18.53
CA LEU A 197 13.87 16.84 -19.78
C LEU A 197 15.03 16.38 -20.67
N LEU A 198 16.15 15.95 -20.08
CA LEU A 198 17.29 15.38 -20.82
C LEU A 198 16.89 14.09 -21.56
N ILE A 199 16.17 13.19 -20.88
CA ILE A 199 15.72 11.92 -21.48
C ILE A 199 14.67 12.19 -22.57
N ILE A 200 13.72 13.09 -22.33
CA ILE A 200 12.71 13.48 -23.32
C ILE A 200 13.38 14.07 -24.58
N LYS A 201 14.38 14.94 -24.40
CA LYS A 201 15.19 15.49 -25.49
C LYS A 201 15.91 14.41 -26.31
N MET A 202 16.36 13.33 -25.67
CA MET A 202 17.09 12.24 -26.32
C MET A 202 16.19 11.33 -27.18
N ILE A 203 14.96 11.07 -26.76
CA ILE A 203 14.04 10.12 -27.44
C ILE A 203 13.36 10.74 -28.66
N GLY A 204 13.13 12.05 -28.64
CA GLY A 204 12.56 12.81 -29.75
C GLY A 204 11.12 13.26 -29.53
N CYS A 205 10.66 14.18 -30.38
CA CYS A 205 9.47 15.01 -30.11
C CYS A 205 8.27 14.72 -31.02
N SER A 206 8.18 13.51 -31.58
CA SER A 206 6.90 13.04 -32.14
C SER A 206 5.97 12.64 -31.01
N HIS A 207 4.66 12.80 -31.12
CA HIS A 207 3.71 12.44 -30.06
C HIS A 207 3.93 11.02 -29.48
N ARG A 208 4.22 10.03 -30.33
CA ARG A 208 4.50 8.65 -29.91
C ARG A 208 5.84 8.51 -29.18
N ARG A 209 6.86 9.24 -29.62
CA ARG A 209 8.19 9.27 -28.97
C ARG A 209 8.17 10.08 -27.68
N LEU A 210 7.38 11.15 -27.64
CA LEU A 210 7.22 12.01 -26.48
C LEU A 210 6.51 11.26 -25.34
N THR A 211 5.43 10.56 -25.67
CA THR A 211 4.75 9.66 -24.72
C THR A 211 5.64 8.49 -24.29
N LEU A 212 6.46 7.92 -25.17
CA LEU A 212 7.47 6.94 -24.78
C LEU A 212 8.49 7.53 -23.79
N GLY A 213 8.99 8.74 -24.06
CA GLY A 213 9.93 9.43 -23.19
C GLY A 213 9.33 9.70 -21.81
N LEU A 214 8.12 10.25 -21.76
CA LEU A 214 7.40 10.46 -20.50
C LEU A 214 7.16 9.14 -19.76
N PHE A 215 6.81 8.06 -20.47
CA PHE A 215 6.65 6.74 -19.87
C PHE A 215 7.96 6.24 -19.23
N CYS A 216 9.05 6.24 -19.99
CA CYS A 216 10.36 5.75 -19.52
C CYS A 216 10.89 6.57 -18.35
N VAL A 217 10.79 7.90 -18.40
CA VAL A 217 11.25 8.77 -17.32
C VAL A 217 10.40 8.55 -16.07
N THR A 218 9.07 8.54 -16.20
CA THR A 218 8.18 8.37 -15.05
C THR A 218 8.42 7.02 -14.37
N MET A 219 8.59 5.96 -15.17
CA MET A 219 8.92 4.63 -14.68
C MET A 219 10.27 4.62 -13.96
N PHE A 220 11.29 5.29 -14.51
CA PHE A 220 12.60 5.38 -13.88
C PHE A 220 12.58 6.19 -12.57
N LEU A 221 11.90 7.34 -12.53
CA LEU A 221 11.80 8.14 -11.31
C LEU A 221 11.04 7.39 -10.21
N SER A 222 9.97 6.68 -10.57
CA SER A 222 9.16 5.91 -9.63
C SER A 222 9.84 4.66 -9.07
N MET A 223 11.01 4.27 -9.59
CA MET A 223 11.86 3.27 -8.95
C MET A 223 12.43 3.77 -7.62
N TRP A 224 12.60 5.07 -7.45
CA TRP A 224 13.34 5.65 -6.32
C TRP A 224 12.46 6.55 -5.45
N ILE A 225 11.36 7.03 -6.04
CA ILE A 225 10.39 7.94 -5.44
C ILE A 225 9.05 7.20 -5.37
N SER A 226 8.21 7.54 -4.39
CA SER A 226 6.87 6.95 -4.28
C SER A 226 6.03 7.20 -5.54
N ASN A 227 5.20 6.24 -5.93
CA ASN A 227 4.35 6.33 -7.13
C ASN A 227 3.52 7.62 -7.17
N THR A 228 2.91 8.01 -6.04
CA THR A 228 2.12 9.23 -5.93
C THR A 228 2.95 10.47 -6.19
N ALA A 229 4.13 10.58 -5.55
CA ALA A 229 5.00 11.73 -5.74
C ALA A 229 5.56 11.79 -7.17
N ALA A 230 5.96 10.64 -7.75
CA ALA A 230 6.41 10.56 -9.14
C ALA A 230 5.32 11.04 -10.12
N THR A 231 4.06 10.64 -9.91
CA THR A 231 2.94 11.15 -10.71
C THR A 231 2.75 12.65 -10.52
N THR A 232 2.71 13.15 -9.28
CA THR A 232 2.53 14.57 -8.99
C THR A 232 3.62 15.45 -9.60
N MET A 233 4.88 15.01 -9.58
CA MET A 233 5.99 15.73 -10.23
C MET A 233 5.86 15.78 -11.76
N MET A 234 5.32 14.72 -12.36
CA MET A 234 5.17 14.64 -13.81
C MET A 234 3.96 15.41 -14.33
N LEU A 235 2.91 15.59 -13.52
CA LEU A 235 1.70 16.30 -13.94
C LEU A 235 1.99 17.71 -14.49
N PRO A 236 2.74 18.60 -13.80
CA PRO A 236 3.08 19.91 -14.35
C PRO A 236 3.90 19.85 -15.64
N ILE A 237 4.78 18.85 -15.79
CA ILE A 237 5.59 18.68 -17.00
C ILE A 237 4.69 18.30 -18.16
N VAL A 238 3.81 17.33 -17.96
CA VAL A 238 2.83 16.88 -18.95
C VAL A 238 1.90 18.01 -19.36
N GLU A 239 1.37 18.75 -18.38
CA GLU A 239 0.50 19.91 -18.62
C GLU A 239 1.23 20.99 -19.41
N THR A 240 2.47 21.33 -19.03
CA THR A 240 3.29 22.32 -19.74
C THR A 240 3.57 21.88 -21.18
N VAL A 241 3.88 20.60 -21.40
CA VAL A 241 4.10 20.05 -22.74
C VAL A 241 2.81 20.13 -23.57
N LEU A 242 1.66 19.78 -23.00
CA LEU A 242 0.38 19.85 -23.70
C LEU A 242 -0.03 21.28 -24.06
N LEU A 243 0.10 22.23 -23.13
CA LEU A 243 -0.23 23.65 -23.36
C LEU A 243 0.64 24.26 -24.46
N GLU A 244 1.93 23.91 -24.51
CA GLU A 244 2.83 24.41 -25.56
C GLU A 244 2.55 23.74 -26.91
N LEU A 245 2.15 22.46 -26.93
CA LEU A 245 1.68 21.82 -28.17
C LEU A 245 0.42 22.51 -28.70
N GLU A 246 -0.52 22.86 -27.83
CA GLU A 246 -1.74 23.59 -28.20
C GLU A 246 -1.44 25.01 -28.70
N ALA A 247 -0.56 25.75 -28.02
CA ALA A 247 -0.16 27.10 -28.43
C ALA A 247 0.49 27.16 -29.82
N GLN A 248 1.10 26.06 -30.25
CA GLN A 248 1.74 25.92 -31.56
C GLN A 248 0.79 25.31 -32.62
N GLY A 249 -0.47 25.05 -32.26
CA GLY A 249 -1.46 24.44 -33.15
C GLY A 249 -1.19 22.96 -33.45
N LEU A 250 -0.42 22.26 -32.61
CA LEU A 250 0.01 20.87 -32.80
C LEU A 250 -0.96 19.84 -32.18
N GLY A 251 -2.10 20.29 -31.67
CA GLY A 251 -3.18 19.47 -31.12
C GLY A 251 -3.97 20.24 -30.07
N ASN A 252 -5.29 20.02 -30.02
CA ASN A 252 -6.15 20.66 -29.01
C ASN A 252 -6.09 19.86 -27.70
N MET A 253 -5.97 20.57 -26.57
CA MET A 253 -5.95 19.90 -25.26
C MET A 253 -7.36 19.46 -24.84
N PHE A 254 -8.36 20.27 -25.18
CA PHE A 254 -9.78 20.02 -24.92
C PHE A 254 -10.59 20.09 -26.21
N ASP A 255 -11.55 19.17 -26.35
CA ASP A 255 -12.57 19.28 -27.37
C ASP A 255 -13.52 20.42 -26.98
N GLN A 256 -13.66 21.40 -27.86
CA GLN A 256 -14.71 22.41 -27.76
C GLN A 256 -15.98 21.81 -28.35
N GLU A 257 -16.94 21.44 -27.50
CA GLU A 257 -18.30 21.21 -28.00
C GLU A 257 -18.87 22.56 -28.44
N GLU A 258 -19.09 22.74 -29.75
CA GLU A 258 -20.00 23.77 -30.23
C GLU A 258 -21.38 23.45 -29.65
N ASN A 259 -21.80 24.22 -28.64
CA ASN A 259 -23.15 24.17 -28.10
C ASN A 259 -24.15 24.37 -29.25
N SER A 260 -24.66 23.27 -29.80
CA SER A 260 -25.69 23.30 -30.85
C SER A 260 -27.08 23.65 -30.27
N CYS A 261 -27.20 23.72 -28.95
CA CYS A 261 -28.40 24.15 -28.23
C CYS A 261 -27.95 24.96 -27.00
N GLY A 262 -28.08 26.28 -27.06
CA GLY A 262 -27.73 27.18 -25.96
C GLY A 262 -28.68 27.04 -24.77
N GLU A 263 -28.14 26.64 -23.63
CA GLU A 263 -28.60 27.14 -22.33
C GLU A 263 -27.62 28.24 -21.90
N GLU A 264 -28.11 29.48 -21.83
CA GLU A 264 -27.33 30.62 -21.34
C GLU A 264 -26.98 30.41 -19.85
N GLY A 265 -25.70 30.23 -19.54
CA GLY A 265 -25.18 30.30 -18.17
C GLY A 265 -24.34 29.12 -17.68
N THR A 266 -24.23 28.03 -18.44
CA THR A 266 -23.38 26.89 -18.06
C THR A 266 -22.01 27.02 -18.72
N GLU A 267 -20.93 27.08 -17.92
CA GLU A 267 -19.57 27.06 -18.47
C GLU A 267 -19.40 25.83 -19.39
N PRO A 268 -18.77 25.98 -20.57
CA PRO A 268 -18.62 24.87 -21.50
C PRO A 268 -17.87 23.73 -20.81
N THR A 269 -18.49 22.55 -20.76
CA THR A 269 -17.86 21.36 -20.18
C THR A 269 -16.70 20.92 -21.07
N LYS A 270 -15.48 21.35 -20.74
CA LYS A 270 -14.26 21.00 -21.46
C LYS A 270 -13.97 19.51 -21.31
N LYS A 271 -14.16 18.72 -22.37
CA LYS A 271 -13.77 17.30 -22.41
C LYS A 271 -12.32 17.19 -22.89
N PRO A 272 -11.43 16.46 -22.19
CA PRO A 272 -10.05 16.30 -22.65
C PRO A 272 -10.02 15.44 -23.91
N THR A 273 -9.18 15.80 -24.87
CA THR A 273 -9.02 15.04 -26.10
C THR A 273 -8.39 13.67 -25.83
N HIS A 274 -8.56 12.71 -26.76
CA HIS A 274 -7.92 11.40 -26.68
C HIS A 274 -6.39 11.52 -26.54
N THR A 275 -5.77 12.49 -27.21
CA THR A 275 -4.34 12.80 -27.08
C THR A 275 -3.99 13.18 -25.65
N THR A 276 -4.68 14.16 -25.06
CA THR A 276 -4.50 14.61 -23.68
C THR A 276 -4.65 13.47 -22.68
N MET A 277 -5.67 12.62 -22.85
CA MET A 277 -5.88 11.44 -22.00
C MET A 277 -4.67 10.50 -21.99
N VAL A 278 -4.04 10.25 -23.15
CA VAL A 278 -2.86 9.36 -23.22
C VAL A 278 -1.69 9.89 -22.42
N TYR A 279 -1.39 11.18 -22.50
CA TYR A 279 -0.26 11.76 -21.77
C TYR A 279 -0.40 11.58 -20.25
N TYR A 280 -1.62 11.77 -19.73
CA TYR A 280 -1.90 11.53 -18.32
C TYR A 280 -1.91 10.03 -17.96
N LEU A 281 -2.53 9.18 -18.79
CA LEU A 281 -2.58 7.73 -18.55
C LEU A 281 -1.20 7.09 -18.58
N VAL A 282 -0.35 7.48 -19.54
CA VAL A 282 1.05 7.07 -19.62
C VAL A 282 1.77 7.34 -18.31
N THR A 283 1.58 8.53 -17.76
CA THR A 283 2.22 8.95 -16.50
C THR A 283 1.72 8.13 -15.30
N ALA A 284 0.41 7.92 -15.21
CA ALA A 284 -0.20 7.15 -14.12
C ALA A 284 0.18 5.65 -14.13
N TYR A 285 0.21 5.03 -15.31
CA TYR A 285 0.63 3.63 -15.44
C TYR A 285 2.14 3.47 -15.27
N ALA A 286 2.94 4.37 -15.83
CA ALA A 286 4.39 4.31 -15.73
C ALA A 286 4.88 4.45 -14.28
N SER A 287 4.27 5.33 -13.47
CA SER A 287 4.63 5.45 -12.04
C SER A 287 4.33 4.16 -11.30
N SER A 288 3.15 3.59 -11.51
CA SER A 288 2.74 2.35 -10.86
C SER A 288 3.66 1.17 -11.20
N LEU A 289 4.07 1.05 -12.47
CA LEU A 289 4.98 0.01 -12.93
C LEU A 289 6.41 0.25 -12.43
N GLY A 290 6.89 1.49 -12.48
CA GLY A 290 8.23 1.86 -12.01
C GLY A 290 8.47 1.49 -10.55
N GLY A 291 7.46 1.64 -9.69
CA GLY A 291 7.52 1.25 -8.28
C GLY A 291 7.83 -0.23 -8.03
N ILE A 292 7.56 -1.10 -9.01
CA ILE A 292 7.83 -2.55 -8.90
C ILE A 292 9.34 -2.85 -9.02
N GLY A 293 10.08 -2.01 -9.77
CA GLY A 293 11.46 -2.28 -10.17
C GLY A 293 12.46 -2.40 -9.02
N THR A 294 12.28 -1.62 -7.96
CA THR A 294 13.16 -1.67 -6.78
C THR A 294 12.37 -1.96 -5.51
N LEU A 295 13.10 -2.36 -4.47
CA LEU A 295 12.50 -2.59 -3.16
C LEU A 295 11.91 -1.30 -2.57
N VAL A 296 12.49 -0.13 -2.89
CA VAL A 296 12.15 1.17 -2.31
C VAL A 296 10.94 1.83 -2.99
N GLY A 297 10.70 1.52 -4.27
CA GLY A 297 9.69 2.21 -5.08
C GLY A 297 8.26 2.17 -4.50
N THR A 298 7.86 1.04 -3.90
CA THR A 298 6.54 0.90 -3.26
C THR A 298 6.63 0.24 -1.88
N GLY A 299 5.77 0.70 -0.96
CA GLY A 299 5.66 0.15 0.40
C GLY A 299 5.23 -1.32 0.42
N THR A 300 4.57 -1.82 -0.62
CA THR A 300 4.21 -3.25 -0.72
C THR A 300 5.45 -4.16 -0.82
N ASN A 301 6.50 -3.72 -1.54
CA ASN A 301 7.73 -4.49 -1.70
C ASN A 301 8.48 -4.58 -0.37
N LEU A 302 8.54 -3.48 0.37
CA LEU A 302 9.11 -3.45 1.72
C LEU A 302 8.29 -4.29 2.70
N THR A 303 6.97 -4.23 2.62
CA THR A 303 6.09 -5.06 3.46
C THR A 303 6.33 -6.55 3.22
N LEU A 304 6.48 -6.96 1.96
CA LEU A 304 6.85 -8.33 1.60
C LEU A 304 8.21 -8.71 2.19
N LYS A 305 9.24 -7.86 2.08
CA LYS A 305 10.55 -8.12 2.67
C LYS A 305 10.45 -8.32 4.18
N GLY A 306 9.79 -7.41 4.89
CA GLY A 306 9.63 -7.51 6.34
C GLY A 306 8.90 -8.80 6.75
N PHE A 307 7.86 -9.20 6.01
CA PHE A 307 7.16 -10.45 6.26
C PHE A 307 8.02 -11.68 5.95
N PHE A 308 8.74 -11.66 4.83
CA PHE A 308 9.59 -12.77 4.37
C PHE A 308 10.73 -13.04 5.34
N GLU A 309 11.46 -11.99 5.74
CA GLU A 309 12.59 -12.09 6.68
C GLU A 309 12.12 -12.57 8.06
N LYS A 310 10.95 -12.13 8.52
CA LYS A 310 10.36 -12.60 9.78
C LYS A 310 9.92 -14.06 9.70
N ARG A 311 9.37 -14.50 8.56
CA ARG A 311 8.84 -15.86 8.39
C ARG A 311 9.91 -16.91 8.11
N PHE A 312 11.01 -16.49 7.47
CA PHE A 312 12.10 -17.36 7.02
C PHE A 312 13.47 -16.80 7.49
N PRO A 313 13.78 -16.87 8.81
CA PRO A 313 15.00 -16.27 9.36
C PRO A 313 16.30 -16.95 8.89
N ASN A 314 16.23 -18.20 8.43
CA ASN A 314 17.39 -18.95 7.93
C ASN A 314 17.64 -18.73 6.43
N SER A 315 16.84 -17.90 5.76
CA SER A 315 17.05 -17.56 4.35
C SER A 315 18.06 -16.42 4.22
N SER A 316 18.67 -16.27 3.04
CA SER A 316 19.60 -15.18 2.73
C SER A 316 18.97 -13.77 2.70
N GLY A 317 17.67 -13.65 3.03
CA GLY A 317 16.91 -12.40 3.03
C GLY A 317 16.63 -11.87 1.61
N ILE A 318 16.02 -10.68 1.54
CA ILE A 318 15.77 -10.00 0.26
C ILE A 318 16.68 -8.78 0.17
N SER A 319 17.74 -8.89 -0.65
CA SER A 319 18.63 -7.77 -0.94
C SER A 319 18.08 -6.90 -2.07
N LEU A 320 18.55 -5.64 -2.15
CA LEU A 320 18.12 -4.74 -3.22
C LEU A 320 18.54 -5.29 -4.60
N ALA A 321 19.76 -5.81 -4.71
CA ALA A 321 20.29 -6.36 -5.95
C ALA A 321 19.50 -7.58 -6.44
N SER A 322 19.19 -8.54 -5.55
CA SER A 322 18.42 -9.73 -5.94
C SER A 322 16.98 -9.37 -6.34
N TRP A 323 16.37 -8.40 -5.63
CA TRP A 323 15.06 -7.87 -5.99
C TRP A 323 15.07 -7.22 -7.36
N MET A 324 16.04 -6.34 -7.64
CA MET A 324 16.13 -5.66 -8.93
C MET A 324 16.36 -6.65 -10.08
N LEU A 325 17.23 -7.65 -9.88
CA LEU A 325 17.47 -8.68 -10.89
C LEU A 325 16.20 -9.48 -11.22
N TYR A 326 15.35 -9.71 -10.23
CA TYR A 326 14.07 -10.40 -10.39
C TYR A 326 12.97 -9.51 -10.98
N SER A 327 12.83 -8.28 -10.48
CA SER A 327 11.67 -7.41 -10.72
C SER A 327 11.83 -6.45 -11.91
N VAL A 328 13.06 -6.04 -12.26
CA VAL A 328 13.29 -5.12 -13.38
C VAL A 328 12.92 -5.75 -14.74
N PRO A 329 13.30 -7.00 -15.08
CA PRO A 329 12.92 -7.59 -16.36
C PRO A 329 11.40 -7.64 -16.60
N PRO A 330 10.55 -8.16 -15.68
CA PRO A 330 9.11 -8.15 -15.88
C PRO A 330 8.53 -6.73 -15.85
N MET A 331 9.09 -5.80 -15.07
CA MET A 331 8.69 -4.39 -15.09
C MET A 331 8.88 -3.77 -16.48
N LEU A 332 10.04 -3.97 -17.11
CA LEU A 332 10.31 -3.43 -18.46
C LEU A 332 9.38 -4.06 -19.50
N LEU A 333 9.14 -5.37 -19.41
CA LEU A 333 8.22 -6.07 -20.30
C LEU A 333 6.79 -5.54 -20.16
N MET A 334 6.27 -5.45 -18.94
CA MET A 334 4.92 -4.93 -18.67
C MET A 334 4.82 -3.45 -19.04
N GLY A 335 5.87 -2.67 -18.81
CA GLY A 335 5.98 -1.27 -19.23
C GLY A 335 5.84 -1.11 -20.73
N PHE A 336 6.61 -1.88 -21.50
CA PHE A 336 6.54 -1.86 -22.95
C PHE A 336 5.16 -2.30 -23.47
N LEU A 337 4.60 -3.37 -22.92
CA LEU A 337 3.26 -3.86 -23.31
C LEU A 337 2.16 -2.84 -23.00
N THR A 338 2.24 -2.18 -21.84
CA THR A 338 1.27 -1.14 -21.43
C THR A 338 1.39 0.08 -22.33
N TRP A 339 2.61 0.54 -22.60
CA TRP A 339 2.84 1.62 -23.55
C TRP A 339 2.28 1.27 -24.93
N LEU A 340 2.60 0.08 -25.47
CA LEU A 340 2.11 -0.38 -26.75
C LEU A 340 0.57 -0.40 -26.79
N TRP A 341 -0.07 -0.92 -25.74
CA TRP A 341 -1.53 -0.95 -25.63
C TRP A 341 -2.14 0.46 -25.68
N LEU A 342 -1.57 1.43 -24.95
CA LEU A 342 -2.02 2.82 -24.99
C LEU A 342 -1.85 3.45 -26.38
N GLN A 343 -0.74 3.15 -27.07
CA GLN A 343 -0.52 3.61 -28.45
C GLN A 343 -1.54 3.04 -29.44
N VAL A 344 -1.93 1.78 -29.27
CA VAL A 344 -2.93 1.13 -30.14
C VAL A 344 -4.33 1.67 -29.86
N MET A 345 -4.69 1.85 -28.60
CA MET A 345 -6.04 2.23 -28.20
C MET A 345 -6.36 3.69 -28.51
N TYR A 346 -5.41 4.60 -28.27
CA TYR A 346 -5.67 6.04 -28.36
C TYR A 346 -4.89 6.76 -29.47
N MET A 347 -3.77 6.19 -29.96
CA MET A 347 -2.94 6.84 -30.99
C MET A 347 -3.01 6.15 -32.36
N GLY A 348 -3.96 5.22 -32.53
CA GLY A 348 -4.27 4.56 -33.80
C GLY A 348 -3.07 3.88 -34.46
N MET A 349 -2.13 3.32 -33.69
CA MET A 349 -0.87 2.76 -34.23
C MET A 349 -1.08 1.74 -35.36
N PHE A 350 -2.10 0.88 -35.25
CA PHE A 350 -2.48 -0.09 -36.28
C PHE A 350 -3.69 0.34 -37.14
N ARG A 351 -4.08 1.63 -37.08
CA ARG A 351 -5.20 2.20 -37.84
C ARG A 351 -4.80 3.59 -38.41
N PRO A 352 -3.92 3.63 -39.43
CA PRO A 352 -3.39 4.89 -39.95
C PRO A 352 -4.46 5.85 -40.49
N ASP A 353 -5.58 5.34 -40.99
CA ASP A 353 -6.68 6.16 -41.54
C ASP A 353 -7.70 6.64 -40.48
N SER A 354 -7.51 6.29 -39.20
CA SER A 354 -8.39 6.73 -38.11
C SER A 354 -8.31 8.24 -37.87
N LYS A 355 -9.36 8.82 -37.25
CA LYS A 355 -9.36 10.23 -36.84
C LYS A 355 -8.23 10.52 -35.85
N ASP A 356 -7.97 9.58 -34.94
CA ASP A 356 -6.94 9.70 -33.91
C ASP A 356 -5.53 9.69 -34.50
N ALA A 357 -5.25 8.78 -35.46
CA ALA A 357 -3.95 8.72 -36.11
C ALA A 357 -3.64 9.99 -36.93
N ARG A 358 -4.68 10.61 -37.54
CA ARG A 358 -4.55 11.89 -38.25
C ARG A 358 -4.34 13.07 -37.32
N ALA A 359 -5.03 13.11 -36.17
CA ALA A 359 -4.91 14.17 -35.17
C ALA A 359 -3.49 14.27 -34.57
N ILE A 360 -2.75 13.16 -34.57
CA ILE A 360 -1.42 13.04 -33.95
C ILE A 360 -0.29 13.30 -34.95
N ASN A 361 -0.58 13.29 -36.25
CA ASN A 361 0.42 13.38 -37.30
C ASN A 361 0.82 14.84 -37.58
N ILE A 362 1.69 15.36 -36.71
CA ILE A 362 2.19 16.75 -36.73
C ILE A 362 3.25 17.04 -37.82
N GLY A 363 3.70 16.01 -38.54
CA GLY A 363 4.77 16.13 -39.54
C GLY A 363 6.13 16.54 -38.96
N LEU A 364 7.15 16.60 -39.82
CA LEU A 364 8.53 16.88 -39.42
C LEU A 364 8.74 18.31 -38.87
N GLN A 365 7.88 19.24 -39.28
CA GLN A 365 7.93 20.64 -38.86
C GLN A 365 7.37 20.80 -37.45
N GLY A 366 6.28 20.10 -37.11
CA GLY A 366 5.74 20.07 -35.75
C GLY A 366 6.67 19.41 -34.74
N GLU A 367 7.39 18.36 -35.14
CA GLU A 367 8.40 17.72 -34.28
C GLU A 367 9.54 18.69 -33.91
N LYS A 368 9.99 19.54 -34.86
CA LYS A 368 11.02 20.55 -34.59
C LYS A 368 10.53 21.63 -33.63
N VAL A 369 9.27 22.03 -33.74
CA VAL A 369 8.66 23.01 -32.84
C VAL A 369 8.56 22.43 -31.43
N ALA A 370 8.03 21.20 -31.28
CA ALA A 370 7.98 20.51 -29.99
C ALA A 370 9.37 20.31 -29.38
N ALA A 371 10.40 20.00 -30.18
CA ALA A 371 11.78 19.90 -29.71
C ALA A 371 12.32 21.25 -29.20
N THR A 372 11.97 22.35 -29.87
CA THR A 372 12.36 23.70 -29.46
C THR A 372 11.70 24.09 -28.13
N VAL A 373 10.47 23.66 -27.89
CA VAL A 373 9.76 23.85 -26.61
C VAL A 373 10.47 23.09 -25.47
N VAL A 374 10.76 21.80 -25.66
CA VAL A 374 11.49 21.00 -24.66
C VAL A 374 12.86 21.61 -24.38
N GLU A 375 13.56 22.06 -25.42
CA GLU A 375 14.85 22.74 -25.30
C GLU A 375 14.75 24.06 -24.52
N LYS A 376 13.71 24.85 -24.77
CA LYS A 376 13.45 26.10 -24.04
C LYS A 376 13.23 25.82 -22.56
N LYS A 377 12.39 24.83 -22.22
CA LYS A 377 12.15 24.40 -20.84
C LYS A 377 13.42 23.88 -20.16
N TYR A 378 14.25 23.14 -20.88
CA TYR A 378 15.54 22.70 -20.37
C TYR A 378 16.50 23.86 -20.10
N LYS A 379 16.50 24.88 -20.96
CA LYS A 379 17.31 26.10 -20.78
C LYS A 379 16.80 26.97 -19.62
N GLU A 380 15.49 27.00 -19.37
CA GLU A 380 14.89 27.70 -18.22
C GLU A 380 15.38 27.16 -16.86
N LEU A 381 15.81 25.89 -16.78
CA LEU A 381 16.42 25.31 -15.57
C LEU A 381 17.80 25.90 -15.24
N GLY A 382 18.46 26.59 -16.17
CA GLY A 382 19.80 27.14 -15.96
C GLY A 382 20.91 26.07 -15.82
N PRO A 383 22.15 26.50 -15.49
CA PRO A 383 23.28 25.58 -15.26
C PRO A 383 23.04 24.72 -14.02
N ILE A 384 23.74 23.57 -13.94
CA ILE A 384 23.64 22.68 -12.78
C ILE A 384 24.07 23.43 -11.51
N THR A 385 23.18 23.48 -10.53
CA THR A 385 23.47 24.12 -9.25
C THR A 385 24.36 23.22 -8.39
N TRP A 386 25.07 23.83 -7.43
CA TRP A 386 25.87 23.07 -6.47
C TRP A 386 25.01 22.05 -5.70
N HIS A 387 23.80 22.43 -5.32
CA HIS A 387 22.87 21.56 -4.60
C HIS A 387 22.44 20.36 -5.44
N GLU A 388 22.10 20.54 -6.72
CA GLU A 388 21.80 19.42 -7.63
C GLU A 388 22.97 18.44 -7.76
N SER A 389 24.19 18.96 -7.87
CA SER A 389 25.39 18.12 -8.01
C SER A 389 25.65 17.30 -6.74
N VAL A 390 25.61 17.92 -5.56
CA VAL A 390 25.82 17.23 -4.28
C VAL A 390 24.74 16.17 -4.05
N VAL A 391 23.46 16.50 -4.30
CA VAL A 391 22.36 15.54 -4.17
C VAL A 391 22.50 14.38 -5.15
N GLY A 392 22.93 14.65 -6.38
CA GLY A 392 23.20 13.60 -7.37
C GLY A 392 24.32 12.66 -6.93
N ILE A 393 25.42 13.18 -6.39
CA ILE A 393 26.53 12.38 -5.85
C ILE A 393 26.04 11.52 -4.67
N LEU A 394 25.35 12.13 -3.69
CA LEU A 394 24.82 11.42 -2.53
C LEU A 394 23.85 10.30 -2.94
N PHE A 395 22.94 10.58 -3.86
CA PHE A 395 22.00 9.59 -4.38
C PHE A 395 22.74 8.43 -5.03
N PHE A 396 23.70 8.72 -5.91
CA PHE A 396 24.51 7.70 -6.57
C PHE A 396 25.30 6.85 -5.56
N THR A 397 25.90 7.48 -4.55
CA THR A 397 26.60 6.78 -3.46
C THR A 397 25.65 5.87 -2.69
N VAL A 398 24.44 6.32 -2.34
CA VAL A 398 23.47 5.48 -1.63
C VAL A 398 23.04 4.28 -2.47
N VAL A 399 22.75 4.48 -3.76
CA VAL A 399 22.37 3.39 -4.66
C VAL A 399 23.49 2.34 -4.75
N LEU A 400 24.75 2.78 -4.88
CA LEU A 400 25.91 1.88 -4.89
C LEU A 400 26.04 1.13 -3.55
N LEU A 401 25.93 1.82 -2.41
CA LEU A 401 26.00 1.19 -1.10
C LEU A 401 24.87 0.17 -0.90
N TRP A 402 23.66 0.43 -1.38
CA TRP A 402 22.58 -0.56 -1.30
C TRP A 402 22.82 -1.75 -2.22
N PHE A 403 23.32 -1.51 -3.44
CA PHE A 403 23.59 -2.58 -4.40
C PHE A 403 24.70 -3.52 -3.89
N PHE A 404 25.79 -2.97 -3.37
CA PHE A 404 26.93 -3.73 -2.84
C PHE A 404 26.77 -4.18 -1.37
N ARG A 405 25.63 -3.92 -0.74
CA ARG A 405 25.38 -4.34 0.67
C ARG A 405 25.44 -5.85 0.85
N ASN A 406 24.78 -6.59 -0.03
CA ASN A 406 24.88 -8.05 -0.09
C ASN A 406 24.46 -8.50 -1.49
N PRO A 407 25.36 -8.38 -2.47
CA PRO A 407 25.03 -8.60 -3.88
C PRO A 407 24.85 -10.08 -4.22
N GLY A 408 25.18 -11.01 -3.31
CA GLY A 408 24.99 -12.46 -3.47
C GLY A 408 26.04 -13.15 -4.34
N PHE A 409 26.74 -12.43 -5.23
CA PHE A 409 27.86 -12.96 -6.02
C PHE A 409 29.26 -12.67 -5.43
N THR A 410 29.35 -11.67 -4.54
CA THR A 410 30.55 -11.30 -3.78
C THR A 410 30.16 -11.01 -2.34
N GLU A 411 31.13 -11.09 -1.42
CA GLU A 411 30.91 -10.64 -0.05
C GLU A 411 30.56 -9.15 -0.04
N GLY A 412 29.49 -8.79 0.66
CA GLY A 412 29.05 -7.41 0.77
C GLY A 412 30.04 -6.57 1.56
N TRP A 413 30.03 -5.25 1.33
CA TRP A 413 30.85 -4.31 2.10
C TRP A 413 30.67 -4.41 3.64
N PRO A 414 29.51 -4.81 4.22
CA PRO A 414 29.39 -4.97 5.66
C PRO A 414 30.36 -6.00 6.23
N SER A 415 30.61 -7.10 5.51
CA SER A 415 31.54 -8.15 5.95
C SER A 415 32.96 -7.62 6.10
N TYR A 416 33.38 -6.69 5.25
CA TYR A 416 34.70 -6.05 5.33
C TYR A 416 34.81 -5.06 6.49
N LEU A 417 33.69 -4.48 6.95
CA LEU A 417 33.67 -3.56 8.09
C LEU A 417 33.52 -4.28 9.44
N THR A 418 32.82 -5.41 9.50
CA THR A 418 32.65 -6.19 10.74
C THR A 418 33.81 -7.15 11.00
N ASN A 419 34.66 -7.40 10.00
CA ASN A 419 35.92 -8.14 10.17
C ASN A 419 37.12 -7.22 10.48
N LEU A 420 36.88 -5.92 10.70
CA LEU A 420 37.79 -4.97 11.35
C LEU A 420 37.51 -4.97 12.86
#